data_AF-B9E0I9-F1
#
_entry.id   AF-B9E0I9-F1
#
_cell.length_a   1.000
_cell.length_b   1.000
_cell.length_c   1.000
_cell.angle_alpha   90.00
_cell.angle_beta   90.00
_cell.angle_gamma   90.00
#
_symmetry.space_group_name_H-M   'P 1'
#
loop_
_entity.id
_entity.type
_entity.pdbx_description
1 polymer ?
#
loop_
_entity_poly.entity_id
_entity_poly.type
_entity_poly.pdbx_seq_one_letter_code
_entity_poly.pdbx_strand_id
1 'polypeptide(L)'
;MENHLLLFLKDLFYLKYLPSLGNNASFSLIFLFGILTSIHCIGMCGGIVLTQCINKNEAKTADKKLSKSTFLPITIYNIGRIISYTIIGGIVGGIGQVLTLSGVFKGIIPIIGGVFMIIMAINLLGIFPVLRHLNISMPKFVAKRIMGKNSSTSPLIVGLLTGLMPCGPLQMIQLYALSTRSAIYGAVSAFIFTLGTIPGIFAFGTFSAIINKKFSRYILKFSAVLVIILGIVMIGRGLALTGVVFPSFVDSNNKAGDYEVSVIHGNIQIVTTSIGQDYFPPIQVAKGIKVRWTIKVDKAVYSDCNNAIQIPVYNIEKKFVVGNNIVEFIPDKEGEFIYTCWMGMIKSKIKVVSREELRRASNSNNLTSPIKQVPNSSTQTSKNTSQEENSSKVSNVKGSTAGNSNNELSENNLKTSQSKSEDSNTVPAQVQTPAPAQTTTVTLTGFIQDEDCFVQYVDSDTGKAKQDPGNDTKDCLSMQACANSGYGMTALRSNGTYKFYYFDGKFATGKGESFIPGTGTQALAWELINNTNKQDHITVTVTGTLNGDTRTNTNIDFPANVDEKYYPIITVSQLYEN
;
A
#
# COMPACT_ATOMS: atom_id res chain seq x y z
N MET A 1 0.32 3.34 -23.92
CA MET A 1 0.88 4.71 -24.04
C MET A 1 0.71 5.51 -22.74
N GLU A 2 -0.41 5.34 -22.01
CA GLU A 2 -0.68 6.06 -20.76
C GLU A 2 0.33 5.79 -19.62
N ASN A 3 0.78 4.54 -19.46
CA ASN A 3 1.77 4.21 -18.42
C ASN A 3 3.14 4.86 -18.65
N HIS A 4 3.57 5.01 -19.91
CA HIS A 4 4.83 5.69 -20.22
C HIS A 4 4.75 7.20 -19.97
N LEU A 5 3.61 7.83 -20.23
CA LEU A 5 3.42 9.26 -19.95
C LEU A 5 3.32 9.51 -18.44
N LEU A 6 2.64 8.65 -17.68
CA LEU A 6 2.54 8.77 -16.23
C LEU A 6 3.87 8.49 -15.53
N LEU A 7 4.63 7.48 -15.98
CA LEU A 7 5.99 7.23 -15.48
C LEU A 7 6.92 8.39 -15.84
N PHE A 8 6.87 8.87 -17.09
CA PHE A 8 7.62 10.05 -17.52
C PHE A 8 7.26 11.29 -16.70
N LEU A 9 5.99 11.54 -16.39
CA LEU A 9 5.57 12.66 -15.54
C LEU A 9 5.99 12.48 -14.07
N LYS A 10 5.95 11.25 -13.54
CA LYS A 10 6.45 10.93 -12.19
C LYS A 10 7.94 11.21 -12.07
N ASP A 11 8.71 10.87 -13.10
CA ASP A 11 10.15 11.10 -13.15
C ASP A 11 10.48 12.58 -13.47
N LEU A 12 9.77 13.20 -14.41
CA LEU A 12 9.97 14.60 -14.83
C LEU A 12 9.72 15.60 -13.69
N PHE A 13 8.76 15.32 -12.80
CA PHE A 13 8.45 16.15 -11.64
C PHE A 13 8.99 15.61 -10.32
N TYR A 14 9.87 14.59 -10.34
CA TYR A 14 10.46 13.98 -9.15
C TYR A 14 9.43 13.50 -8.11
N LEU A 15 8.20 13.17 -8.53
CA LEU A 15 7.12 12.76 -7.64
C LEU A 15 7.44 11.45 -6.90
N LYS A 16 8.31 10.61 -7.47
CA LYS A 16 8.85 9.39 -6.87
C LYS A 16 9.76 9.65 -5.65
N TYR A 17 10.37 10.83 -5.58
CA TYR A 17 11.29 11.23 -4.51
C TYR A 17 10.64 12.15 -3.48
N LEU A 18 9.33 12.41 -3.61
CA LEU A 18 8.61 13.18 -2.61
C LEU A 18 8.53 12.35 -1.32
N PRO A 19 9.01 12.89 -0.18
CA PRO A 19 8.93 12.17 1.08
C PRO A 19 7.47 11.93 1.44
N SER A 20 7.12 10.69 1.81
CA SER A 20 5.79 10.36 2.30
C SER A 20 5.54 11.07 3.63
N LEU A 21 4.59 12.01 3.65
CA LEU A 21 4.19 12.72 4.86
C LEU A 21 3.33 11.78 5.74
N GLY A 22 3.94 11.15 6.74
CA GLY A 22 3.21 10.45 7.81
C GLY A 22 2.82 11.38 8.96
N ASN A 23 2.02 10.88 9.92
CA ASN A 23 1.52 11.64 11.08
C ASN A 23 2.58 12.39 11.90
N ASN A 24 3.85 11.95 11.87
CA ASN A 24 4.97 12.60 12.57
C ASN A 24 5.95 13.29 11.60
N ALA A 25 5.48 13.75 10.44
CA ALA A 25 6.30 14.52 9.52
C ALA A 25 6.89 15.73 10.25
N SER A 26 8.22 15.79 10.33
CA SER A 26 8.90 16.94 10.92
C SER A 26 8.59 18.19 10.07
N PHE A 27 8.50 19.34 10.72
CA PHE A 27 8.32 20.61 10.01
C PHE A 27 9.40 20.85 8.96
N SER A 28 10.63 20.36 9.20
CA SER A 28 11.72 20.37 8.23
C SER A 28 11.41 19.56 6.97
N LEU A 29 10.75 18.40 7.11
CA LEU A 29 10.35 17.56 5.99
C LEU A 29 9.20 18.19 5.19
N ILE A 30 8.26 18.87 5.87
CA ILE A 30 7.19 19.66 5.22
C ILE A 30 7.79 20.84 4.45
N PHE A 31 8.78 21.52 5.02
CA PHE A 31 9.50 22.61 4.35
C PHE A 31 10.25 22.12 3.10
N LEU A 32 10.97 21.00 3.22
CA LEU A 32 11.68 20.37 2.10
C LEU A 32 10.70 19.91 1.01
N PHE A 33 9.57 19.34 1.40
CA PHE A 33 8.48 19.00 0.47
C PHE A 33 7.96 20.26 -0.25
N GLY A 34 7.84 21.40 0.44
CA GLY A 34 7.55 22.70 -0.18
C GLY A 34 8.59 23.13 -1.22
N ILE A 35 9.89 22.95 -0.92
CA ILE A 35 10.98 23.24 -1.87
C ILE A 35 10.89 22.33 -3.10
N LEU A 36 10.75 21.02 -2.91
CA LEU A 36 10.69 20.05 -4.01
C LEU A 36 9.47 20.29 -4.90
N THR A 37 8.32 20.59 -4.31
CA THR A 37 7.08 20.88 -5.03
C THR A 37 7.04 22.28 -5.65
N SER A 38 8.05 23.12 -5.41
CA SER A 38 8.14 24.44 -6.03
C SER A 38 8.23 24.37 -7.55
N ILE A 39 8.82 23.31 -8.13
CA ILE A 39 8.85 23.05 -9.58
C ILE A 39 7.43 22.92 -10.14
N HIS A 40 6.57 22.19 -9.44
CA HIS A 40 5.15 22.09 -9.79
C HIS A 40 4.44 23.45 -9.65
N CYS A 41 4.75 24.20 -8.60
CA CYS A 41 4.20 25.55 -8.41
C CYS A 41 4.65 26.53 -9.50
N ILE A 42 5.89 26.41 -10.00
CA ILE A 42 6.38 27.16 -11.16
C ILE A 42 5.60 26.75 -12.41
N GLY A 43 5.36 25.45 -12.61
CA GLY A 43 4.56 24.94 -13.72
C GLY A 43 3.14 25.50 -13.73
N MET A 44 2.41 25.48 -12.61
CA MET A 44 1.02 25.96 -12.53
C MET A 44 0.89 27.46 -12.26
N CYS A 45 1.51 27.96 -11.19
CA CYS A 45 1.39 29.34 -10.76
C CYS A 45 2.31 30.29 -11.54
N GLY A 46 3.32 29.78 -12.26
CA GLY A 46 4.27 30.60 -13.02
C GLY A 46 3.59 31.42 -14.12
N GLY A 47 2.54 30.89 -14.76
CA GLY A 47 1.74 31.63 -15.74
C GLY A 47 0.97 32.81 -15.12
N ILE A 48 0.49 32.64 -13.89
CA ILE A 48 -0.19 33.68 -13.13
C ILE A 48 0.79 34.79 -12.75
N VAL A 49 1.98 34.41 -12.25
CA VAL A 49 3.07 35.34 -11.92
C VAL A 49 3.48 36.15 -13.15
N LEU A 50 3.65 35.48 -14.29
CA LEU A 50 4.05 36.12 -15.55
C LEU A 50 3.01 37.13 -16.04
N THR A 51 1.72 36.80 -15.97
CA THR A 51 0.64 37.71 -16.38
C THR A 51 0.60 38.97 -15.51
N GLN A 52 0.89 38.84 -14.21
CA GLN A 52 0.95 39.98 -13.29
C GLN A 52 2.19 40.86 -13.49
N CYS A 53 3.31 40.28 -13.92
CA CYS A 53 4.52 41.03 -14.26
C CYS A 53 4.38 41.77 -15.60
N ILE A 54 3.69 41.19 -16.60
CA ILE A 54 3.54 41.79 -17.93
C ILE A 54 2.56 42.97 -17.93
N ASN A 55 1.43 42.88 -17.21
CA ASN A 55 0.38 43.92 -17.22
C ASN A 55 0.78 45.27 -16.60
N LYS A 56 1.91 45.35 -15.86
CA LYS A 56 2.40 46.62 -15.30
C LYS A 56 3.40 47.36 -16.19
N ASN A 57 3.97 46.70 -17.21
CA ASN A 57 4.90 47.37 -18.13
C ASN A 57 4.21 48.25 -19.18
N GLU A 58 2.88 48.22 -19.27
CA GLU A 58 2.11 49.13 -20.14
C GLU A 58 1.69 50.44 -19.44
N ALA A 59 1.88 50.54 -18.12
CA ALA A 59 1.50 51.72 -17.33
C ALA A 59 2.73 52.38 -16.70
N LYS A 60 3.28 53.37 -17.43
CA LYS A 60 4.26 54.41 -17.03
C LYS A 60 5.68 54.22 -17.58
N THR A 61 5.88 54.94 -18.68
CA THR A 61 7.04 55.71 -19.15
C THR A 61 8.25 55.79 -18.20
N ALA A 62 9.41 55.57 -18.82
CA ALA A 62 10.72 56.19 -18.57
C ALA A 62 11.32 56.19 -17.15
N ASP A 63 12.51 55.61 -17.11
CA ASP A 63 13.60 55.92 -16.20
C ASP A 63 13.56 55.41 -14.74
N LYS A 64 14.47 54.46 -14.51
CA LYS A 64 15.14 54.21 -13.23
C LYS A 64 14.34 53.50 -12.13
N LYS A 65 13.62 52.41 -12.43
CA LYS A 65 13.20 51.44 -11.38
C LYS A 65 12.81 50.03 -11.85
N LEU A 66 13.63 49.45 -12.75
CA LEU A 66 13.43 48.08 -13.27
C LEU A 66 13.37 46.99 -12.16
N SER A 67 13.97 47.25 -11.00
CA SER A 67 13.95 46.33 -9.85
C SER A 67 12.61 46.37 -9.08
N LYS A 68 12.19 47.53 -8.56
CA LYS A 68 11.01 47.60 -7.65
C LYS A 68 9.67 47.25 -8.33
N SER A 69 9.56 47.40 -9.66
CA SER A 69 8.33 47.10 -10.42
C SER A 69 8.08 45.60 -10.60
N THR A 70 9.14 44.80 -10.70
CA THR A 70 9.07 43.35 -10.97
C THR A 70 8.97 42.54 -9.68
N PHE A 71 9.70 42.92 -8.63
CA PHE A 71 9.70 42.18 -7.36
C PHE A 71 8.44 42.41 -6.53
N LEU A 72 7.89 43.63 -6.53
CA LEU A 72 6.73 43.99 -5.73
C LEU A 72 5.49 43.12 -6.00
N PRO A 73 5.04 42.89 -7.26
CA PRO A 73 3.88 42.03 -7.52
C PRO A 73 4.14 40.58 -7.09
N ILE A 74 5.36 40.05 -7.27
CA ILE A 74 5.74 38.69 -6.86
C ILE A 74 5.65 38.54 -5.34
N THR A 75 6.19 39.49 -4.59
CA THR A 75 6.14 39.47 -3.11
C THR A 75 4.70 39.59 -2.61
N ILE A 76 3.91 40.51 -3.17
CA ILE A 76 2.50 40.69 -2.77
C ILE A 76 1.68 39.43 -3.08
N TYR A 77 1.90 38.79 -4.22
CA TYR A 77 1.26 37.53 -4.57
C TYR A 77 1.60 36.40 -3.58
N ASN A 78 2.88 36.23 -3.24
CA ASN A 78 3.29 35.20 -2.29
C ASN A 78 2.78 35.48 -0.87
N ILE A 79 2.70 36.75 -0.44
CA ILE A 79 2.05 37.12 0.83
C ILE A 79 0.59 36.68 0.84
N GLY A 80 -0.16 36.98 -0.23
CA GLY A 80 -1.55 36.52 -0.36
C GLY A 80 -1.66 34.99 -0.28
N ARG A 81 -0.72 34.28 -0.91
CA ARG A 81 -0.65 32.81 -0.90
C ARG A 81 -0.38 32.24 0.49
N ILE A 82 0.57 32.81 1.23
CA ILE A 82 0.88 32.42 2.61
C ILE A 82 -0.36 32.57 3.49
N ILE A 83 -1.02 33.73 3.42
CA ILE A 83 -2.21 34.01 4.23
C ILE A 83 -3.32 33.01 3.89
N SER A 84 -3.61 32.82 2.61
CA SER A 84 -4.68 31.92 2.16
C SER A 84 -4.43 30.47 2.55
N TYR A 85 -3.22 29.96 2.30
CA TYR A 85 -2.88 28.56 2.59
C TYR A 85 -2.88 28.30 4.10
N THR A 86 -2.42 29.26 4.90
CA THR A 86 -2.43 29.16 6.37
C THR A 86 -3.85 29.14 6.91
N ILE A 87 -4.72 30.03 6.43
CA ILE A 87 -6.13 30.08 6.86
C ILE A 87 -6.85 28.78 6.46
N ILE A 88 -6.72 28.35 5.21
CA ILE A 88 -7.38 27.14 4.72
C ILE A 88 -6.83 25.90 5.41
N GLY A 89 -5.51 25.81 5.61
CA GLY A 89 -4.89 24.72 6.37
C GLY A 89 -5.39 24.65 7.80
N GLY A 90 -5.58 25.81 8.46
CA GLY A 90 -6.16 25.87 9.79
C GLY A 90 -7.63 25.45 9.83
N ILE A 91 -8.44 25.91 8.87
CA ILE A 91 -9.84 25.49 8.74
C ILE A 91 -9.93 23.98 8.52
N VAL A 92 -9.17 23.45 7.56
CA VAL A 92 -9.15 22.02 7.24
C VAL A 92 -8.65 21.19 8.42
N GLY A 93 -7.60 21.63 9.12
CA GLY A 93 -7.11 20.94 10.31
C GLY A 93 -8.08 20.95 11.49
N GLY A 94 -8.79 22.05 11.71
CA GLY A 94 -9.86 22.13 12.71
C GLY A 94 -11.05 21.25 12.35
N ILE A 95 -11.46 21.27 11.09
CA ILE A 95 -12.49 20.40 10.53
C ILE A 95 -12.17 18.91 10.76
N GLY A 96 -10.88 18.53 10.75
CA GLY A 96 -10.42 17.18 11.04
C GLY A 96 -10.83 16.64 12.42
N GLN A 97 -11.20 17.51 13.36
CA GLN A 97 -11.72 17.12 14.67
C GLN A 97 -13.14 16.54 14.61
N VAL A 98 -13.95 16.99 13.64
CA VAL A 98 -15.41 16.73 13.62
C VAL A 98 -15.81 15.87 12.41
N LEU A 99 -15.02 15.86 11.34
CA LEU A 99 -15.42 15.20 10.10
C LEU A 99 -15.08 13.70 10.04
N THR A 100 -16.12 12.88 10.04
CA THR A 100 -16.19 11.60 9.34
C THR A 100 -16.93 11.82 8.01
N LEU A 101 -16.26 12.41 7.01
CA LEU A 101 -16.85 12.65 5.69
C LEU A 101 -17.34 11.32 5.08
N SER A 102 -18.62 11.24 4.70
CA SER A 102 -19.15 10.08 3.96
C SER A 102 -18.45 9.92 2.60
N GLY A 103 -18.37 8.68 2.10
CA GLY A 103 -17.69 8.35 0.83
C GLY A 103 -18.14 9.17 -0.38
N VAL A 104 -19.43 9.51 -0.47
CA VAL A 104 -19.99 10.29 -1.59
C VAL A 104 -19.46 11.73 -1.61
N PHE A 105 -19.41 12.39 -0.45
CA PHE A 105 -18.83 13.74 -0.35
C PHE A 105 -17.32 13.74 -0.62
N LYS A 106 -16.61 12.67 -0.26
CA LYS A 106 -15.18 12.49 -0.61
C LYS A 106 -14.98 12.41 -2.13
N GLY A 107 -15.94 11.87 -2.87
CA GLY A 107 -15.88 11.79 -4.34
C GLY A 107 -16.30 13.07 -5.09
N ILE A 108 -17.33 13.78 -4.62
CA ILE A 108 -17.85 14.98 -5.31
C ILE A 108 -16.85 16.14 -5.33
N ILE A 109 -16.08 16.33 -4.25
CA ILE A 109 -15.16 17.47 -4.09
C ILE A 109 -14.04 17.41 -5.15
N PRO A 110 -13.34 16.26 -5.36
CA PRO A 110 -12.39 16.13 -6.46
C PRO A 110 -12.99 16.32 -7.85
N ILE A 111 -14.23 15.89 -8.08
CA ILE A 111 -14.88 16.07 -9.39
C ILE A 111 -15.07 17.56 -9.68
N ILE A 112 -15.68 18.31 -8.75
CA ILE A 112 -15.93 19.75 -8.91
C ILE A 112 -14.60 20.50 -9.09
N GLY A 113 -13.59 20.20 -8.28
CA GLY A 113 -12.30 20.86 -8.37
C GLY A 113 -11.54 20.54 -9.67
N GLY A 114 -11.65 19.31 -10.18
CA GLY A 114 -11.07 18.93 -11.46
C GLY A 114 -11.75 19.60 -12.67
N VAL A 115 -13.09 19.73 -12.64
CA VAL A 115 -13.84 20.50 -13.65
C VAL A 115 -13.42 21.97 -13.63
N PHE A 116 -13.32 22.58 -12.44
CA PHE A 116 -12.86 23.95 -12.28
C PHE A 116 -11.43 24.17 -12.81
N MET A 117 -10.52 23.21 -12.55
CA MET A 117 -9.15 23.21 -13.08
C MET A 117 -9.11 23.19 -14.62
N ILE A 118 -9.95 22.36 -15.24
CA ILE A 118 -10.04 22.29 -16.72
C ILE A 118 -10.56 23.61 -17.28
N ILE A 119 -11.62 24.20 -16.71
CA ILE A 119 -12.17 25.48 -17.15
C ILE A 119 -11.11 26.58 -17.07
N MET A 120 -10.38 26.65 -15.96
CA MET A 120 -9.30 27.61 -15.76
C MET A 120 -8.16 27.43 -16.78
N ALA A 121 -7.77 26.18 -17.06
CA ALA A 121 -6.70 25.89 -18.00
C ALA A 121 -7.07 26.20 -19.45
N ILE A 122 -8.32 25.94 -19.86
CA ILE A 122 -8.84 26.33 -21.17
C ILE A 122 -8.85 27.86 -21.30
N ASN A 123 -9.19 28.59 -20.24
CA ASN A 123 -9.13 30.05 -20.20
C ASN A 123 -7.68 30.55 -20.37
N LEU A 124 -6.71 29.89 -19.73
CA LEU A 124 -5.28 30.19 -19.87
C LEU A 124 -4.76 29.95 -21.30
N LEU A 125 -5.35 29.01 -22.05
CA LEU A 125 -5.08 28.75 -23.47
C LEU A 125 -5.61 29.85 -24.40
N GLY A 126 -6.61 30.63 -23.97
CA GLY A 126 -7.18 31.74 -24.73
C GLY A 126 -7.86 31.35 -26.04
N ILE A 127 -8.18 30.06 -26.22
CA ILE A 127 -8.70 29.49 -27.49
C ILE A 127 -10.16 29.91 -27.74
N PHE A 128 -10.96 30.09 -26.68
CA PHE A 128 -12.36 30.50 -26.79
C PHE A 128 -12.58 31.88 -26.15
N PRO A 129 -12.73 32.96 -26.94
CA PRO A 129 -13.06 34.29 -26.41
C PRO A 129 -14.43 34.33 -25.71
N VAL A 130 -15.33 33.39 -26.02
CA VAL A 130 -16.64 33.22 -25.37
C VAL A 130 -16.50 32.79 -23.90
N LEU A 131 -15.50 31.96 -23.56
CA LEU A 131 -15.24 31.56 -22.17
C LEU A 131 -14.65 32.67 -21.31
N ARG A 132 -14.17 33.77 -21.92
CA ARG A 132 -13.73 34.97 -21.20
C ARG A 132 -14.91 35.69 -20.53
N HIS A 133 -16.13 35.55 -21.08
CA HIS A 133 -17.37 36.05 -20.49
C HIS A 133 -17.91 35.15 -19.37
N LEU A 134 -17.48 33.88 -19.33
CA LEU A 134 -17.83 32.91 -18.30
C LEU A 134 -16.84 32.92 -17.12
N ASN A 135 -15.98 33.94 -17.02
CA ASN A 135 -15.36 34.22 -15.73
C ASN A 135 -16.52 34.46 -14.75
N ILE A 136 -16.52 33.74 -13.62
CA ILE A 136 -17.07 34.30 -12.38
C ILE A 136 -16.23 35.54 -12.10
N SER A 137 -16.56 36.62 -12.80
CA SER A 137 -16.15 37.95 -12.42
C SER A 137 -16.83 38.13 -11.07
N MET A 138 -16.01 38.32 -10.03
CA MET A 138 -16.47 38.66 -8.70
C MET A 138 -17.70 39.56 -8.81
N PRO A 139 -18.82 39.25 -8.12
CA PRO A 139 -20.05 40.02 -8.24
C PRO A 139 -19.71 41.50 -8.15
N LYS A 140 -20.28 42.34 -9.02
CA LYS A 140 -19.85 43.74 -9.21
C LYS A 140 -19.72 44.51 -7.88
N PHE A 141 -20.48 44.14 -6.86
CA PHE A 141 -20.37 44.66 -5.50
C PHE A 141 -19.06 44.30 -4.79
N VAL A 142 -18.62 43.04 -4.88
CA VAL A 142 -17.35 42.54 -4.34
C VAL A 142 -16.18 43.10 -5.16
N ALA A 143 -16.29 43.10 -6.49
CA ALA A 143 -15.30 43.72 -7.37
C ALA A 143 -15.17 45.22 -7.09
N LYS A 144 -16.25 45.98 -6.86
CA LYS A 144 -16.18 47.42 -6.60
C LYS A 144 -15.71 47.77 -5.18
N ARG A 145 -15.97 46.91 -4.20
CA ARG A 145 -15.51 47.08 -2.80
C ARG A 145 -14.06 46.64 -2.59
N ILE A 146 -13.59 45.65 -3.36
CA ILE A 146 -12.22 45.10 -3.25
C ILE A 146 -11.29 45.70 -4.33
N MET A 147 -11.79 45.98 -5.53
CA MET A 147 -11.07 46.58 -6.66
C MET A 147 -11.55 48.03 -6.86
N GLY A 148 -11.16 48.93 -5.94
CA GLY A 148 -11.35 50.36 -6.17
C GLY A 148 -10.61 50.82 -7.43
N LYS A 149 -11.28 51.64 -8.27
CA LYS A 149 -10.91 52.45 -9.47
C LYS A 149 -9.69 52.13 -10.38
N ASN A 150 -8.79 51.21 -10.06
CA ASN A 150 -7.65 50.79 -10.89
C ASN A 150 -7.87 49.35 -11.35
N SER A 151 -8.19 49.18 -12.63
CA SER A 151 -8.43 47.90 -13.29
C SER A 151 -7.15 47.11 -13.57
N SER A 152 -6.41 46.75 -12.52
CA SER A 152 -5.39 45.71 -12.59
C SER A 152 -5.60 44.79 -11.41
N THR A 153 -6.06 43.56 -11.68
CA THR A 153 -6.18 42.47 -10.71
C THR A 153 -5.01 42.50 -9.72
N SER A 154 -5.28 42.89 -8.47
CA SER A 154 -4.23 43.07 -7.47
C SER A 154 -3.57 41.72 -7.23
N PRO A 155 -2.24 41.60 -7.34
CA PRO A 155 -1.48 40.39 -7.04
C PRO A 155 -1.88 39.71 -5.72
N LEU A 156 -2.28 40.53 -4.74
CA LEU A 156 -2.73 40.09 -3.42
C LEU A 156 -4.02 39.27 -3.50
N ILE A 157 -5.01 39.73 -4.27
CA ILE A 157 -6.31 39.07 -4.40
C ILE A 157 -6.13 37.73 -5.11
N VAL A 158 -5.30 37.71 -6.16
CA VAL A 158 -5.01 36.47 -6.87
C VAL A 158 -4.30 35.48 -5.94
N GLY A 159 -3.32 35.94 -5.17
CA GLY A 159 -2.65 35.13 -4.15
C GLY A 159 -3.60 34.59 -3.07
N LEU A 160 -4.57 35.41 -2.64
CA LEU A 160 -5.59 34.99 -1.68
C LEU A 160 -6.53 33.92 -2.24
N LEU A 161 -6.85 33.99 -3.54
CA LEU A 161 -7.70 32.99 -4.20
C LEU A 161 -6.94 31.70 -4.50
N THR A 162 -5.61 31.71 -4.58
CA THR A 162 -4.84 30.50 -4.92
C THR A 162 -4.98 29.39 -3.90
N GLY A 163 -5.27 29.68 -2.62
CA GLY A 163 -5.46 28.62 -1.62
C GLY A 163 -6.71 27.79 -1.82
N LEU A 164 -7.68 28.29 -2.61
CA LEU A 164 -8.87 27.54 -3.03
C LEU A 164 -8.58 26.66 -4.26
N MET A 165 -7.40 26.76 -4.87
CA MET A 165 -7.07 25.93 -6.04
C MET A 165 -6.70 24.52 -5.62
N PRO A 166 -7.37 23.49 -6.14
CA PRO A 166 -7.03 22.12 -5.82
C PRO A 166 -5.82 21.64 -6.62
N CYS A 167 -4.60 21.90 -6.14
CA CYS A 167 -3.39 21.31 -6.71
C CYS A 167 -2.89 20.12 -5.87
N GLY A 168 -2.29 19.11 -6.51
CA GLY A 168 -1.87 17.87 -5.85
C GLY A 168 -1.01 18.09 -4.59
N PRO A 169 0.05 18.92 -4.63
CA PRO A 169 0.83 19.25 -3.44
C PRO A 169 0.02 19.93 -2.33
N LEU A 170 -0.90 20.84 -2.71
CA LEU A 170 -1.76 21.50 -1.74
C LEU A 170 -2.78 20.53 -1.12
N GLN A 171 -3.29 19.57 -1.90
CA GLN A 171 -4.16 18.51 -1.39
C GLN A 171 -3.42 17.65 -0.37
N MET A 172 -2.15 17.31 -0.61
CA MET A 172 -1.36 16.53 0.34
C MET A 172 -1.14 17.27 1.67
N ILE A 173 -0.81 18.56 1.63
CA ILE A 173 -0.63 19.33 2.87
C ILE A 173 -1.97 19.60 3.58
N GLN A 174 -3.05 19.83 2.84
CA GLN A 174 -4.40 19.95 3.41
C GLN A 174 -4.85 18.64 4.05
N LEU A 175 -4.48 17.51 3.46
CA LEU A 175 -4.73 16.20 4.03
C LEU A 175 -3.96 15.97 5.32
N TYR A 176 -2.67 16.29 5.31
CA TYR A 176 -1.84 16.25 6.50
C TYR A 176 -2.44 17.16 7.58
N ALA A 177 -2.82 18.39 7.23
CA ALA A 177 -3.51 19.29 8.14
C ALA A 177 -4.80 18.64 8.70
N LEU A 178 -5.63 18.04 7.87
CA LEU A 178 -6.84 17.30 8.29
C LEU A 178 -6.49 16.15 9.26
N SER A 179 -5.38 15.42 9.03
CA SER A 179 -4.97 14.30 9.88
C SER A 179 -4.43 14.75 11.24
N THR A 180 -3.85 15.97 11.34
CA THR A 180 -3.42 16.53 12.64
C THR A 180 -4.56 16.78 13.61
N ARG A 181 -5.82 16.81 13.14
CA ARG A 181 -7.02 17.08 13.96
C ARG A 181 -6.86 18.33 14.86
N SER A 182 -6.13 19.33 14.38
CA SER A 182 -5.91 20.58 15.09
C SER A 182 -5.79 21.72 14.11
N ALA A 183 -6.56 22.78 14.34
CA ALA A 183 -6.51 23.99 13.53
C ALA A 183 -5.12 24.64 13.57
N ILE A 184 -4.44 24.59 14.71
CA ILE A 184 -3.12 25.21 14.87
C ILE A 184 -2.06 24.42 14.10
N TYR A 185 -2.00 23.10 14.29
CA TYR A 185 -1.04 22.26 13.55
C TYR A 185 -1.32 22.27 12.04
N GLY A 186 -2.59 22.30 11.62
CA GLY A 186 -2.98 22.47 10.23
C GLY A 186 -2.53 23.82 9.63
N ALA A 187 -2.68 24.91 10.37
CA ALA A 187 -2.23 26.23 9.92
C ALA A 187 -0.70 26.32 9.83
N VAL A 188 0.01 25.83 10.84
CA VAL A 188 1.49 25.87 10.90
C VAL A 188 2.11 25.00 9.80
N SER A 189 1.57 23.80 9.57
CA SER A 189 2.05 22.92 8.51
C SER A 189 1.86 23.54 7.12
N ALA A 190 0.69 24.11 6.83
CA ALA A 190 0.44 24.83 5.57
C ALA A 190 1.31 26.08 5.41
N PHE A 191 1.57 26.80 6.49
CA PHE A 191 2.48 27.95 6.51
C PHE A 191 3.91 27.55 6.14
N ILE A 192 4.45 26.53 6.81
CA ILE A 192 5.83 26.04 6.58
C ILE A 192 5.99 25.46 5.18
N PHE A 193 4.99 24.71 4.70
CA PHE A 193 4.94 24.25 3.31
C PHE A 193 5.01 25.43 2.33
N THR A 194 4.21 26.47 2.56
CA THR A 194 4.18 27.63 1.67
C THR A 194 5.50 28.38 1.70
N LEU A 195 6.14 28.54 2.86
CA LEU A 195 7.49 29.11 2.98
C LEU A 195 8.51 28.35 2.12
N GLY A 196 8.46 27.00 2.12
CA GLY A 196 9.33 26.17 1.29
C GLY A 196 9.15 26.41 -0.22
N THR A 197 7.96 26.81 -0.66
CA THR A 197 7.69 27.07 -2.10
C THR A 197 8.12 28.45 -2.58
N ILE A 198 8.37 29.41 -1.67
CA ILE A 198 8.71 30.81 -2.02
C ILE A 198 10.01 30.92 -2.82
N PRO A 199 11.13 30.27 -2.43
CA PRO A 199 12.40 30.40 -3.15
C PRO A 199 12.28 30.03 -4.63
N GLY A 200 11.56 28.94 -4.94
CA GLY A 200 11.37 28.50 -6.32
C GLY A 200 10.52 29.48 -7.15
N ILE A 201 9.39 29.95 -6.62
CA ILE A 201 8.55 30.93 -7.33
C ILE A 201 9.28 32.27 -7.50
N PHE A 202 10.03 32.70 -6.49
CA PHE A 202 10.80 33.94 -6.56
C PHE A 202 11.90 33.86 -7.62
N ALA A 203 12.67 32.75 -7.65
CA ALA A 203 13.69 32.50 -8.67
C ALA A 203 13.11 32.43 -10.09
N PHE A 204 11.95 31.78 -10.25
CA PHE A 204 11.28 31.76 -11.55
C PHE A 204 10.75 33.13 -11.94
N GLY A 205 10.19 33.89 -11.00
CA GLY A 205 9.68 35.23 -11.23
C GLY A 205 10.77 36.20 -11.73
N THR A 206 11.98 36.13 -11.16
CA THR A 206 13.13 36.93 -11.64
C THR A 206 13.62 36.47 -13.00
N PHE A 207 13.75 35.15 -13.21
CA PHE A 207 14.18 34.59 -14.48
C PHE A 207 13.18 34.91 -15.61
N SER A 208 11.88 34.90 -15.30
CA SER A 208 10.82 35.23 -16.25
C SER A 208 10.86 36.66 -16.78
N ALA A 209 11.46 37.59 -16.04
CA ALA A 209 11.64 38.97 -16.48
C ALA A 209 12.70 39.13 -17.58
N ILE A 210 13.62 38.16 -17.69
CA ILE A 210 14.70 38.14 -18.69
C ILE A 210 14.28 37.33 -19.94
N ILE A 211 13.20 36.56 -19.84
CA ILE A 211 12.70 35.70 -20.90
C ILE A 211 11.94 36.48 -21.99
N ASN A 212 12.15 36.09 -23.26
CA ASN A 212 11.45 36.68 -24.41
C ASN A 212 9.94 36.35 -24.42
N LYS A 213 9.09 37.30 -24.84
CA LYS A 213 7.62 37.18 -24.95
C LYS A 213 7.16 35.94 -25.73
N LYS A 214 7.95 35.45 -26.70
CA LYS A 214 7.65 34.21 -27.44
C LYS A 214 7.75 32.96 -26.54
N PHE A 215 8.80 32.86 -25.72
CA PHE A 215 9.03 31.72 -24.81
C PHE A 215 8.03 31.71 -23.65
N SER A 216 7.69 32.89 -23.12
CA SER A 216 6.56 33.11 -22.20
C SER A 216 5.25 32.48 -22.67
N ARG A 217 4.89 32.61 -23.97
CA ARG A 217 3.69 31.97 -24.53
C ARG A 217 3.78 30.45 -24.59
N TYR A 218 4.96 29.88 -24.85
CA TYR A 218 5.16 28.43 -24.82
C TYR A 218 5.02 27.88 -23.40
N ILE A 219 5.60 28.55 -22.40
CA ILE A 219 5.44 28.20 -20.99
C ILE A 219 3.96 28.21 -20.57
N LEU A 220 3.21 29.25 -20.95
CA LEU A 220 1.77 29.35 -20.64
C LEU A 220 0.96 28.20 -21.26
N LYS A 221 1.21 27.87 -22.53
CA LYS A 221 0.56 26.74 -23.21
C LYS A 221 0.90 25.41 -22.55
N PHE A 222 2.18 25.19 -22.23
CA PHE A 222 2.64 23.97 -21.57
C PHE A 222 2.03 23.82 -20.16
N SER A 223 2.06 24.88 -19.38
CA SER A 223 1.43 24.97 -18.05
C SER A 223 -0.04 24.57 -18.10
N ALA A 224 -0.79 25.14 -19.04
CA ALA A 224 -2.21 24.88 -19.13
C ALA A 224 -2.54 23.46 -19.64
N VAL A 225 -1.76 22.88 -20.55
CA VAL A 225 -1.88 21.45 -20.90
C VAL A 225 -1.65 20.58 -19.66
N LEU A 226 -0.63 20.89 -18.86
CA LEU A 226 -0.37 20.19 -17.60
C LEU A 226 -1.56 20.32 -16.62
N VAL A 227 -2.13 21.52 -16.46
CA VAL A 227 -3.30 21.76 -15.60
C VAL A 227 -4.51 20.95 -16.07
N ILE A 228 -4.75 20.85 -17.39
CA ILE A 228 -5.83 20.01 -17.95
C ILE A 228 -5.63 18.55 -17.56
N ILE A 229 -4.41 18.01 -17.75
CA ILE A 229 -4.08 16.62 -17.40
C ILE A 229 -4.35 16.37 -15.91
N LEU A 230 -3.89 17.29 -15.04
CA LEU A 230 -4.13 17.20 -13.60
C LEU A 230 -5.62 17.27 -13.24
N GLY A 231 -6.39 18.13 -13.92
CA GLY A 231 -7.84 18.23 -13.75
C GLY A 231 -8.54 16.92 -14.12
N ILE A 232 -8.16 16.29 -15.22
CA ILE A 232 -8.69 14.98 -15.65
C ILE A 232 -8.35 13.89 -14.61
N VAL A 233 -7.10 13.84 -14.13
CA VAL A 233 -6.68 12.90 -13.08
C VAL A 233 -7.50 13.10 -11.80
N MET A 234 -7.75 14.35 -11.42
CA MET A 234 -8.54 14.69 -10.24
C MET A 234 -10.01 14.28 -10.35
N ILE A 235 -10.62 14.45 -11.53
CA ILE A 235 -11.97 13.92 -11.82
C ILE A 235 -11.98 12.40 -11.72
N GLY A 236 -10.99 11.72 -12.31
CA GLY A 236 -10.87 10.26 -12.24
C GLY A 236 -10.69 9.70 -10.82
N ARG A 237 -10.04 10.46 -9.91
CA ARG A 237 -9.98 10.12 -8.48
C ARG A 237 -11.34 10.26 -7.80
N GLY A 238 -12.05 11.35 -8.07
CA GLY A 238 -13.38 11.57 -7.51
C GLY A 238 -14.40 10.53 -7.98
N LEU A 239 -14.37 10.18 -9.27
CA LEU A 239 -15.19 9.10 -9.83
C LEU A 239 -14.92 7.76 -9.12
N ALA A 240 -13.65 7.39 -8.94
CA ALA A 240 -13.27 6.17 -8.25
C ALA A 240 -13.82 6.10 -6.82
N LEU A 241 -13.82 7.22 -6.09
CA LEU A 241 -14.40 7.32 -4.74
C LEU A 241 -15.93 7.20 -4.72
N THR A 242 -16.61 7.56 -5.82
CA THR A 242 -18.06 7.34 -5.97
C THR A 242 -18.42 5.93 -6.44
N GLY A 243 -17.44 5.11 -6.81
CA GLY A 243 -17.66 3.78 -7.38
C GLY A 243 -17.98 3.76 -8.87
N VAL A 244 -18.07 4.93 -9.52
CA VAL A 244 -18.30 5.05 -10.97
C VAL A 244 -16.95 5.11 -11.67
N VAL A 245 -16.69 4.21 -12.60
CA VAL A 245 -15.39 4.15 -13.27
C VAL A 245 -15.52 3.81 -14.74
N PHE A 246 -14.79 4.56 -15.55
CA PHE A 246 -14.57 4.25 -16.95
C PHE A 246 -13.35 3.33 -17.08
N PRO A 247 -13.39 2.27 -17.91
CA PRO A 247 -12.33 1.26 -18.03
C PRO A 247 -10.93 1.83 -18.28
N SER A 248 -10.82 3.00 -18.93
CA SER A 248 -9.55 3.63 -19.30
C SER A 248 -8.81 4.35 -18.15
N PHE A 249 -9.45 4.61 -17.00
CA PHE A 249 -8.85 5.40 -15.89
C PHE A 249 -8.40 4.55 -14.69
N VAL A 250 -8.45 3.23 -14.83
CA VAL A 250 -7.97 2.28 -13.82
C VAL A 250 -6.55 1.90 -14.22
N ASP A 251 -5.59 2.23 -13.36
CA ASP A 251 -4.17 1.97 -13.57
C ASP A 251 -3.99 0.48 -13.88
N SER A 252 -3.67 0.18 -15.14
CA SER A 252 -3.75 -1.16 -15.72
C SER A 252 -2.48 -1.98 -15.40
N ASN A 253 -1.95 -1.82 -14.17
CA ASN A 253 -0.77 -2.56 -13.70
C ASN A 253 -1.12 -3.98 -13.25
N ASN A 254 -2.40 -4.29 -13.06
CA ASN A 254 -2.85 -5.65 -12.75
C ASN A 254 -3.15 -6.38 -14.06
N LYS A 255 -2.20 -7.21 -14.52
CA LYS A 255 -2.45 -8.18 -15.59
C LYS A 255 -3.56 -9.15 -15.14
N ALA A 256 -4.40 -9.59 -16.07
CA ALA A 256 -5.32 -10.70 -15.84
C ALA A 256 -4.51 -11.95 -15.46
N GLY A 257 -4.51 -12.30 -14.16
CA GLY A 257 -3.74 -13.43 -13.62
C GLY A 257 -3.21 -13.29 -12.19
N ASP A 258 -3.30 -12.11 -11.56
CA ASP A 258 -2.72 -11.84 -10.22
C ASP A 258 -3.78 -11.60 -9.13
N TYR A 259 -5.00 -12.13 -9.33
CA TYR A 259 -6.08 -12.02 -8.36
C TYR A 259 -5.86 -12.97 -7.19
N GLU A 260 -5.98 -12.46 -5.97
CA GLU A 260 -6.10 -13.28 -4.77
C GLU A 260 -7.50 -13.91 -4.76
N VAL A 261 -7.54 -15.22 -5.01
CA VAL A 261 -8.80 -15.98 -5.19
C VAL A 261 -9.33 -16.42 -3.83
N SER A 262 -10.60 -16.13 -3.53
CA SER A 262 -11.22 -16.60 -2.29
C SER A 262 -11.48 -18.11 -2.29
N VAL A 263 -11.41 -18.71 -1.10
CA VAL A 263 -11.73 -20.12 -0.87
C VAL A 263 -13.06 -20.23 -0.15
N ILE A 264 -13.98 -21.06 -0.65
CA ILE A 264 -15.31 -21.26 -0.08
C ILE A 264 -15.25 -22.33 1.03
N HIS A 265 -15.60 -21.94 2.25
CA HIS A 265 -15.79 -22.84 3.40
C HIS A 265 -17.24 -22.77 3.88
N GLY A 266 -18.05 -23.77 3.53
CA GLY A 266 -19.48 -23.79 3.86
C GLY A 266 -20.24 -22.64 3.19
N ASN A 267 -20.85 -21.77 4.02
CA ASN A 267 -21.66 -20.62 3.57
C ASN A 267 -20.86 -19.29 3.51
N ILE A 268 -19.56 -19.33 3.79
CA ILE A 268 -18.68 -18.16 3.71
C ILE A 268 -17.54 -18.42 2.73
N GLN A 269 -17.04 -17.36 2.12
CA GLN A 269 -15.80 -17.38 1.35
C GLN A 269 -14.76 -16.52 2.03
N ILE A 270 -13.54 -17.03 2.13
CA ILE A 270 -12.45 -16.39 2.86
C ILE A 270 -11.37 -15.99 1.86
N VAL A 271 -10.89 -14.76 1.97
CA VAL A 271 -9.73 -14.28 1.23
C VAL A 271 -8.84 -13.50 2.18
N THR A 272 -7.54 -13.73 2.08
CA THR A 272 -6.54 -13.06 2.91
C THR A 272 -5.56 -12.35 2.00
N THR A 273 -5.31 -11.07 2.26
CA THR A 273 -4.42 -10.27 1.42
C THR A 273 -3.51 -9.39 2.25
N SER A 274 -2.31 -9.11 1.77
CA SER A 274 -1.41 -8.12 2.37
C SER A 274 -1.33 -6.86 1.51
N ILE A 275 -1.46 -5.68 2.12
CA ILE A 275 -1.31 -4.41 1.40
C ILE A 275 0.16 -3.98 1.35
N GLY A 276 0.55 -3.27 0.29
CA GLY A 276 1.83 -2.56 0.19
C GLY A 276 1.70 -1.06 0.45
N GLN A 277 2.82 -0.34 0.42
CA GLN A 277 2.85 1.11 0.64
C GLN A 277 1.98 1.88 -0.38
N ASP A 278 2.08 1.51 -1.67
CA ASP A 278 1.32 2.11 -2.77
C ASP A 278 0.51 1.07 -3.58
N TYR A 279 0.24 -0.09 -2.99
CA TYR A 279 -0.36 -1.23 -3.70
C TYR A 279 -1.44 -1.91 -2.89
N PHE A 280 -2.61 -2.11 -3.51
CA PHE A 280 -3.71 -2.91 -2.97
C PHE A 280 -3.98 -4.13 -3.88
N PRO A 281 -3.98 -5.35 -3.35
CA PRO A 281 -4.07 -6.57 -4.15
C PRO A 281 -5.47 -6.82 -4.72
N PRO A 282 -5.62 -7.09 -6.02
CA PRO A 282 -6.94 -7.37 -6.58
C PRO A 282 -7.44 -8.73 -6.05
N ILE A 283 -8.73 -8.81 -5.72
CA ILE A 283 -9.33 -10.04 -5.18
C ILE A 283 -10.37 -10.60 -6.14
N GLN A 284 -10.55 -11.92 -6.16
CA GLN A 284 -11.61 -12.59 -6.89
C GLN A 284 -12.53 -13.33 -5.92
N VAL A 285 -13.84 -13.09 -6.02
CA VAL A 285 -14.86 -13.63 -5.10
C VAL A 285 -16.07 -14.16 -5.87
N ALA A 286 -16.82 -15.08 -5.27
CA ALA A 286 -18.05 -15.63 -5.84
C ALA A 286 -19.27 -14.76 -5.50
N LYS A 287 -20.19 -14.58 -6.45
CA LYS A 287 -21.49 -13.95 -6.24
C LYS A 287 -22.35 -14.72 -5.24
N GLY A 288 -23.09 -14.01 -4.39
CA GLY A 288 -24.12 -14.55 -3.51
C GLY A 288 -23.61 -15.25 -2.24
N ILE A 289 -22.30 -15.32 -2.02
CA ILE A 289 -21.69 -15.95 -0.83
C ILE A 289 -21.05 -14.86 0.04
N LYS A 290 -21.28 -14.90 1.36
CA LYS A 290 -20.70 -13.92 2.27
C LYS A 290 -19.17 -13.98 2.24
N VAL A 291 -18.54 -12.87 1.87
CA VAL A 291 -17.09 -12.68 1.89
C VAL A 291 -16.66 -12.32 3.30
N ARG A 292 -15.64 -13.01 3.80
CA ARG A 292 -14.81 -12.61 4.94
C ARG A 292 -13.41 -12.34 4.41
N TRP A 293 -13.09 -11.07 4.24
CA TRP A 293 -11.81 -10.63 3.73
C TRP A 293 -10.92 -10.15 4.88
N THR A 294 -9.80 -10.84 5.09
CA THR A 294 -8.76 -10.46 6.04
C THR A 294 -7.66 -9.69 5.33
N ILE A 295 -7.47 -8.43 5.71
CA ILE A 295 -6.44 -7.54 5.18
C ILE A 295 -5.33 -7.43 6.22
N LYS A 296 -4.15 -7.97 5.91
CA LYS A 296 -2.93 -7.87 6.71
C LYS A 296 -2.23 -6.55 6.43
N VAL A 297 -1.92 -5.81 7.50
CA VAL A 297 -1.31 -4.48 7.42
C VAL A 297 -0.06 -4.42 8.28
N ASP A 298 1.11 -4.44 7.65
CA ASP A 298 2.39 -4.34 8.35
C ASP A 298 2.70 -2.91 8.77
N LYS A 299 3.38 -2.75 9.91
CA LYS A 299 3.78 -1.43 10.43
C LYS A 299 4.69 -0.67 9.46
N ALA A 300 5.50 -1.38 8.69
CA ALA A 300 6.44 -0.79 7.73
C ALA A 300 5.74 -0.11 6.53
N VAL A 301 4.56 -0.62 6.15
CA VAL A 301 3.78 -0.11 4.99
C VAL A 301 2.60 0.75 5.40
N TYR A 302 2.19 0.71 6.68
CA TYR A 302 1.11 1.53 7.21
C TYR A 302 1.46 3.02 7.17
N SER A 303 0.63 3.81 6.52
CA SER A 303 0.76 5.26 6.38
C SER A 303 -0.62 5.92 6.41
N ASP A 304 -0.68 7.24 6.56
CA ASP A 304 -1.96 7.95 6.49
C ASP A 304 -2.59 7.95 5.10
N CYS A 305 -1.82 7.65 4.06
CA CYS A 305 -2.31 7.54 2.69
C CYS A 305 -3.05 6.22 2.42
N ASN A 306 -2.69 5.15 3.12
CA ASN A 306 -3.26 3.81 2.94
C ASN A 306 -3.95 3.26 4.20
N ASN A 307 -4.14 4.08 5.25
CA ASN A 307 -4.73 3.69 6.54
C ASN A 307 -6.21 3.28 6.50
N ALA A 308 -6.86 3.28 5.35
CA ALA A 308 -8.27 2.93 5.22
C ALA A 308 -8.59 2.57 3.76
N ILE A 309 -9.53 1.65 3.59
CA ILE A 309 -10.15 1.35 2.29
C ILE A 309 -11.58 1.88 2.20
N GLN A 310 -11.97 2.17 0.98
CA GLN A 310 -13.30 2.52 0.54
C GLN A 310 -13.74 1.52 -0.53
N ILE A 311 -14.88 0.87 -0.30
CA ILE A 311 -15.53 -0.03 -1.26
C ILE A 311 -16.91 0.56 -1.58
N PRO A 312 -17.00 1.47 -2.57
CA PRO A 312 -18.19 2.29 -2.76
C PRO A 312 -19.44 1.48 -3.10
N VAL A 313 -19.29 0.41 -3.90
CA VAL A 313 -20.43 -0.44 -4.32
C VAL A 313 -21.14 -1.11 -3.13
N TYR A 314 -20.40 -1.41 -2.06
CA TYR A 314 -20.95 -2.01 -0.84
C TYR A 314 -21.13 -0.98 0.30
N ASN A 315 -20.83 0.30 0.04
CA ASN A 315 -20.84 1.38 1.03
C ASN A 315 -19.99 1.05 2.29
N ILE A 316 -18.82 0.45 2.08
CA ILE A 316 -17.92 0.05 3.17
C ILE A 316 -16.74 1.01 3.26
N GLU A 317 -16.57 1.63 4.42
CA GLU A 317 -15.33 2.29 4.82
C GLU A 317 -14.71 1.50 5.98
N LYS A 318 -13.51 0.95 5.76
CA LYS A 318 -12.76 0.25 6.81
C LYS A 318 -11.45 0.99 7.07
N LYS A 319 -11.35 1.60 8.26
CA LYS A 319 -10.08 2.07 8.78
C LYS A 319 -9.24 0.90 9.27
N PHE A 320 -7.96 0.92 8.93
CA PHE A 320 -7.01 -0.10 9.30
C PHE A 320 -6.36 0.18 10.65
N VAL A 321 -6.09 -0.92 11.36
CA VAL A 321 -5.12 -1.00 12.45
C VAL A 321 -3.94 -1.87 11.97
N VAL A 322 -2.76 -1.69 12.55
CA VAL A 322 -1.62 -2.57 12.25
C VAL A 322 -2.01 -4.00 12.66
N GLY A 323 -1.74 -4.98 11.80
CA GLY A 323 -2.17 -6.37 11.95
C GLY A 323 -3.36 -6.73 11.05
N ASN A 324 -4.26 -7.58 11.56
CA ASN A 324 -5.36 -8.15 10.80
C ASN A 324 -6.62 -7.26 10.82
N ASN A 325 -7.14 -6.94 9.65
CA ASN A 325 -8.35 -6.14 9.48
C ASN A 325 -9.41 -6.94 8.72
N ILE A 326 -10.57 -7.18 9.35
CA ILE A 326 -11.65 -7.96 8.72
C ILE A 326 -12.67 -7.02 8.08
N VAL A 327 -13.04 -7.37 6.85
CA VAL A 327 -14.10 -6.75 6.05
C VAL A 327 -15.07 -7.84 5.60
N GLU A 328 -16.35 -7.66 5.87
CA GLU A 328 -17.39 -8.62 5.48
C GLU A 328 -18.41 -7.95 4.55
N PHE A 329 -18.77 -8.62 3.45
CA PHE A 329 -19.77 -8.15 2.49
C PHE A 329 -20.38 -9.29 1.68
N ILE A 330 -21.50 -9.04 1.02
CA ILE A 330 -22.17 -10.02 0.16
C ILE A 330 -22.25 -9.43 -1.26
N PRO A 331 -21.50 -9.98 -2.23
CA PRO A 331 -21.56 -9.54 -3.61
C PRO A 331 -22.85 -10.02 -4.29
N ASP A 332 -23.69 -9.10 -4.76
CA ASP A 332 -25.01 -9.37 -5.36
C ASP A 332 -24.97 -9.47 -6.89
N LYS A 333 -23.97 -8.87 -7.54
CA LYS A 333 -23.83 -8.79 -9.00
C LYS A 333 -22.45 -9.25 -9.44
N GLU A 334 -22.38 -9.90 -10.61
CA GLU A 334 -21.10 -10.27 -11.25
C GLU A 334 -20.51 -9.05 -11.95
N GLY A 335 -19.18 -8.99 -12.04
CA GLY A 335 -18.46 -7.89 -12.65
C GLY A 335 -17.20 -7.50 -11.89
N GLU A 336 -16.48 -6.52 -12.42
CA GLU A 336 -15.34 -5.91 -11.73
C GLU A 336 -15.78 -4.63 -11.02
N PHE A 337 -15.57 -4.60 -9.71
CA PHE A 337 -15.86 -3.44 -8.87
C PHE A 337 -14.57 -2.85 -8.34
N ILE A 338 -14.47 -1.52 -8.30
CA ILE A 338 -13.29 -0.87 -7.75
C ILE A 338 -13.43 -0.71 -6.25
N TYR A 339 -12.31 -0.89 -5.57
CA TYR A 339 -12.09 -0.38 -4.24
C TYR A 339 -10.81 0.45 -4.22
N THR A 340 -10.74 1.40 -3.30
CA THR A 340 -9.64 2.35 -3.23
C THR A 340 -9.17 2.57 -1.80
N CYS A 341 -8.05 3.26 -1.62
CA CYS A 341 -7.78 3.91 -0.34
C CYS A 341 -8.85 4.99 -0.07
N TRP A 342 -8.93 5.49 1.16
CA TRP A 342 -9.91 6.49 1.56
C TRP A 342 -9.90 7.79 0.72
N MET A 343 -8.83 8.04 -0.04
CA MET A 343 -8.66 9.17 -0.95
C MET A 343 -8.79 8.84 -2.45
N GLY A 344 -8.98 7.58 -2.83
CA GLY A 344 -9.10 7.22 -4.25
C GLY A 344 -7.78 7.23 -5.03
N MET A 345 -6.63 7.31 -4.35
CA MET A 345 -5.31 7.35 -5.00
C MET A 345 -4.80 5.96 -5.34
N ILE A 346 -4.72 5.08 -4.34
CA ILE A 346 -4.42 3.66 -4.52
C ILE A 346 -5.73 2.99 -4.90
N LYS A 347 -5.77 2.32 -6.05
CA LYS A 347 -6.97 1.71 -6.61
C LYS A 347 -6.70 0.24 -6.88
N SER A 348 -7.70 -0.59 -6.66
CA SER A 348 -7.66 -2.00 -7.01
C SER A 348 -9.07 -2.53 -7.26
N LYS A 349 -9.21 -3.82 -7.54
CA LYS A 349 -10.43 -4.42 -8.07
C LYS A 349 -10.89 -5.62 -7.24
N ILE A 350 -12.20 -5.74 -7.10
CA ILE A 350 -12.92 -6.93 -6.65
C ILE A 350 -13.59 -7.52 -7.89
N LYS A 351 -13.07 -8.64 -8.40
CA LYS A 351 -13.69 -9.38 -9.50
C LYS A 351 -14.70 -10.36 -8.91
N VAL A 352 -15.99 -10.10 -9.13
CA VAL A 352 -17.07 -11.00 -8.74
C VAL A 352 -17.42 -11.91 -9.91
N VAL A 353 -17.30 -13.22 -9.69
CA VAL A 353 -17.57 -14.26 -10.70
C VAL A 353 -18.61 -15.26 -10.21
N SER A 354 -19.07 -16.13 -11.10
CA SER A 354 -19.89 -17.30 -10.73
C SER A 354 -19.14 -18.24 -9.79
N ARG A 355 -19.90 -19.04 -9.02
CA ARG A 355 -19.32 -20.02 -8.08
C ARG A 355 -18.45 -21.05 -8.82
N GLU A 356 -18.87 -21.44 -10.02
CA GLU A 356 -18.20 -22.42 -10.88
C GLU A 356 -16.89 -21.86 -11.45
N GLU A 357 -16.87 -20.58 -11.84
CA GLU A 357 -15.65 -19.90 -12.29
C GLU A 357 -14.65 -19.72 -11.16
N LEU A 358 -15.11 -19.36 -9.96
CA LEU A 358 -14.22 -19.24 -8.78
C LEU A 358 -13.56 -20.58 -8.44
N ARG A 359 -14.32 -21.70 -8.46
CA ARG A 359 -13.78 -23.05 -8.21
C ARG A 359 -12.73 -23.45 -9.25
N ARG A 360 -12.93 -23.10 -10.52
CA ARG A 360 -11.93 -23.33 -11.57
C ARG A 360 -10.66 -22.51 -11.34
N ALA A 361 -10.80 -21.24 -10.94
CA ALA A 361 -9.65 -20.37 -10.63
C ALA A 361 -8.85 -20.86 -9.41
N SER A 362 -9.54 -21.26 -8.34
CA SER A 362 -8.90 -21.80 -7.12
C SER A 362 -8.14 -23.10 -7.39
N ASN A 363 -8.68 -23.99 -8.23
CA ASN A 363 -8.01 -25.24 -8.60
C ASN A 363 -6.79 -25.03 -9.52
N SER A 364 -6.83 -24.01 -10.39
CA SER A 364 -5.69 -23.69 -11.29
C SER A 364 -4.49 -23.12 -10.53
N ASN A 365 -4.72 -22.34 -9.47
CA ASN A 365 -3.64 -21.79 -8.65
C ASN A 365 -2.91 -22.85 -7.81
N ASN A 366 -3.54 -24.01 -7.56
CA ASN A 366 -2.91 -25.16 -6.91
C ASN A 366 -2.01 -26.00 -7.85
N LEU A 367 -2.04 -25.78 -9.17
CA LEU A 367 -1.21 -26.50 -10.14
C LEU A 367 0.00 -25.69 -10.67
N THR A 368 0.15 -24.42 -10.28
CA THR A 368 1.25 -23.55 -10.73
C THR A 368 1.75 -22.68 -9.59
N SER A 369 2.61 -23.24 -8.73
CA SER A 369 3.48 -22.47 -7.84
C SER A 369 4.95 -22.79 -8.13
N PRO A 370 5.61 -22.08 -9.07
CA PRO A 370 7.01 -21.74 -8.91
C PRO A 370 7.11 -20.46 -8.09
N ILE A 371 7.99 -20.48 -7.10
CA ILE A 371 8.37 -19.38 -6.20
C ILE A 371 8.60 -18.09 -7.01
N LYS A 372 7.71 -17.10 -6.87
CA LYS A 372 7.94 -15.73 -7.36
C LYS A 372 8.65 -14.95 -6.26
N GLN A 373 9.97 -14.84 -6.38
CA GLN A 373 10.76 -13.92 -5.56
C GLN A 373 10.38 -12.47 -5.91
N VAL A 374 10.09 -11.68 -4.88
CA VAL A 374 10.07 -10.22 -4.94
C VAL A 374 11.50 -9.74 -5.28
N PRO A 375 11.71 -8.82 -6.24
CA PRO A 375 13.05 -8.28 -6.47
C PRO A 375 13.45 -7.41 -5.28
N ASN A 376 14.36 -7.92 -4.47
CA ASN A 376 15.05 -7.14 -3.45
C ASN A 376 16.01 -6.16 -4.14
N SER A 377 15.68 -4.87 -4.07
CA SER A 377 16.67 -3.80 -4.23
C SER A 377 17.38 -3.57 -2.90
N SER A 378 18.71 -3.44 -2.99
CA SER A 378 19.68 -2.96 -1.99
C SER A 378 20.39 -4.00 -1.11
N THR A 379 21.56 -4.44 -1.58
CA THR A 379 22.72 -4.71 -0.72
C THR A 379 23.88 -3.85 -1.24
N GLN A 380 24.07 -2.66 -0.67
CA GLN A 380 25.36 -1.97 -0.70
C GLN A 380 26.15 -2.45 0.51
N THR A 381 27.12 -3.32 0.25
CA THR A 381 28.11 -3.74 1.25
C THR A 381 29.19 -2.67 1.38
N SER A 382 29.33 -2.11 2.58
CA SER A 382 30.53 -1.40 3.03
C SER A 382 31.77 -2.25 2.76
N LYS A 383 32.70 -1.74 1.96
CA LYS A 383 34.10 -2.20 1.95
C LYS A 383 34.97 -1.06 2.48
N ASN A 384 35.54 -1.31 3.64
CA ASN A 384 36.63 -0.53 4.21
C ASN A 384 37.85 -0.59 3.27
N THR A 385 38.42 0.58 3.06
CA THR A 385 39.69 0.83 2.40
C THR A 385 40.82 0.48 3.37
N SER A 386 41.69 -0.46 2.99
CA SER A 386 43.06 -0.56 3.47
C SER A 386 43.96 -0.67 2.24
N GLN A 387 44.98 0.17 2.25
CA GLN A 387 45.93 0.49 1.19
C GLN A 387 46.87 -0.65 0.79
N GLU A 388 47.53 -0.40 -0.36
CA GLU A 388 48.84 -0.89 -0.82
C GLU A 388 48.95 -2.39 -1.17
N GLU A 389 49.63 -2.84 -2.23
CA GLU A 389 50.64 -2.19 -3.06
C GLU A 389 50.82 -2.97 -4.39
N ASN A 390 51.39 -2.26 -5.37
CA ASN A 390 52.25 -2.73 -6.46
C ASN A 390 51.73 -3.59 -7.64
N SER A 391 51.57 -2.86 -8.76
CA SER A 391 52.44 -2.92 -9.94
C SER A 391 52.50 -4.19 -10.79
N SER A 392 52.10 -4.01 -12.05
CA SER A 392 52.91 -4.24 -13.27
C SER A 392 52.03 -4.81 -14.37
N LYS A 393 51.83 -4.01 -15.43
CA LYS A 393 52.27 -4.28 -16.82
C LYS A 393 51.63 -5.52 -17.48
N VAL A 394 51.15 -5.50 -18.70
CA VAL A 394 51.41 -4.62 -19.85
C VAL A 394 50.37 -5.03 -20.90
N SER A 395 49.65 -4.04 -21.43
CA SER A 395 49.63 -3.69 -22.85
C SER A 395 48.93 -4.75 -23.73
N ASN A 396 47.90 -4.42 -24.48
CA ASN A 396 47.92 -3.66 -25.74
C ASN A 396 46.94 -4.45 -26.62
N VAL A 397 46.24 -3.96 -27.63
CA VAL A 397 45.93 -2.66 -28.21
C VAL A 397 45.04 -3.01 -29.41
N LYS A 398 44.11 -2.11 -29.76
CA LYS A 398 43.36 -2.05 -31.04
C LYS A 398 42.42 -3.24 -31.32
N GLY A 399 41.24 -3.04 -31.88
CA GLY A 399 40.61 -1.89 -32.50
C GLY A 399 39.51 -2.42 -33.42
N SER A 400 38.44 -1.64 -33.57
CA SER A 400 37.61 -1.43 -34.77
C SER A 400 37.52 -2.59 -35.78
N THR A 401 36.36 -3.06 -36.25
CA THR A 401 35.29 -2.30 -36.93
C THR A 401 34.19 -3.30 -37.34
N ALA A 402 32.96 -2.78 -37.42
CA ALA A 402 31.82 -3.13 -38.29
C ALA A 402 31.70 -4.50 -39.00
N GLY A 403 30.46 -4.99 -39.04
CA GLY A 403 29.85 -5.34 -40.32
C GLY A 403 29.27 -6.75 -40.46
N ASN A 404 27.95 -6.85 -40.31
CA ASN A 404 27.00 -7.72 -41.04
C ASN A 404 27.56 -8.74 -42.05
N SER A 405 27.14 -10.00 -41.95
CA SER A 405 26.11 -10.62 -42.84
C SER A 405 26.11 -12.16 -42.80
N ASN A 406 24.88 -12.68 -42.85
CA ASN A 406 24.39 -14.00 -43.24
C ASN A 406 25.35 -14.97 -43.97
N ASN A 407 25.37 -16.25 -43.60
CA ASN A 407 24.68 -17.32 -44.33
C ASN A 407 24.96 -18.73 -43.77
N GLU A 408 23.86 -19.49 -43.79
CA GLU A 408 23.65 -20.93 -44.00
C GLU A 408 24.77 -21.94 -44.32
N LEU A 409 24.49 -23.16 -43.82
CA LEU A 409 24.73 -24.51 -44.36
C LEU A 409 26.18 -25.02 -44.47
N SER A 410 26.54 -26.05 -43.70
CA SER A 410 26.61 -27.48 -44.14
C SER A 410 28.06 -27.95 -43.86
N GLU A 411 28.45 -29.17 -43.52
CA GLU A 411 27.95 -30.50 -43.85
C GLU A 411 28.83 -31.53 -43.09
N ASN A 412 28.29 -32.74 -42.87
CA ASN A 412 28.98 -34.05 -42.93
C ASN A 412 30.00 -34.44 -41.83
N ASN A 413 30.00 -35.67 -41.28
CA ASN A 413 29.13 -36.85 -41.41
C ASN A 413 29.56 -37.93 -40.39
N LEU A 414 28.77 -39.03 -40.35
CA LEU A 414 29.19 -40.43 -40.10
C LEU A 414 29.31 -40.90 -38.62
N LYS A 415 28.73 -42.03 -38.16
CA LYS A 415 28.00 -43.19 -38.73
C LYS A 415 27.24 -43.88 -37.56
N THR A 416 25.93 -44.12 -37.63
CA THR A 416 25.21 -45.36 -38.05
C THR A 416 25.39 -46.63 -37.19
N SER A 417 24.30 -47.11 -36.59
CA SER A 417 23.82 -48.51 -36.73
C SER A 417 22.38 -48.68 -36.23
N GLN A 418 21.54 -49.32 -37.06
CA GLN A 418 20.09 -49.52 -36.99
C GLN A 418 19.70 -50.95 -36.54
N SER A 419 18.47 -51.15 -36.05
CA SER A 419 17.44 -52.13 -36.53
C SER A 419 16.18 -51.99 -35.62
N LYS A 420 14.93 -51.68 -36.09
CA LYS A 420 13.84 -52.50 -36.72
C LYS A 420 13.54 -53.82 -35.97
N SER A 421 12.31 -54.26 -35.67
CA SER A 421 10.93 -53.94 -36.12
C SER A 421 9.86 -54.69 -35.26
N GLU A 422 8.58 -54.33 -35.46
CA GLU A 422 7.34 -55.15 -35.34
C GLU A 422 6.53 -55.28 -34.01
N ASP A 423 5.32 -54.70 -34.10
CA ASP A 423 3.97 -55.19 -33.76
C ASP A 423 3.58 -55.94 -32.46
N SER A 424 2.43 -55.47 -31.95
CA SER A 424 1.31 -56.19 -31.33
C SER A 424 1.12 -56.16 -29.80
N ASN A 425 -0.15 -56.00 -29.45
CA ASN A 425 -0.87 -56.35 -28.22
C ASN A 425 -1.11 -55.27 -27.13
N THR A 426 -2.32 -54.74 -27.23
CA THR A 426 -3.17 -54.14 -26.21
C THR A 426 -3.40 -55.07 -24.99
N VAL A 427 -3.13 -54.58 -23.78
CA VAL A 427 -3.72 -55.04 -22.50
C VAL A 427 -3.90 -53.80 -21.59
N PRO A 428 -5.04 -53.62 -20.87
CA PRO A 428 -5.33 -52.39 -20.15
C PRO A 428 -4.63 -52.34 -18.79
N ALA A 429 -3.99 -51.20 -18.49
CA ALA A 429 -3.40 -50.95 -17.17
C ALA A 429 -4.50 -50.78 -16.11
N GLN A 430 -4.39 -51.58 -15.06
CA GLN A 430 -5.32 -51.63 -13.94
C GLN A 430 -5.26 -50.38 -13.06
N VAL A 431 -6.44 -50.03 -12.55
CA VAL A 431 -6.68 -49.06 -11.47
C VAL A 431 -5.91 -49.51 -10.22
N GLN A 432 -4.90 -48.75 -9.81
CA GLN A 432 -4.29 -48.87 -8.48
C GLN A 432 -4.93 -47.86 -7.52
N THR A 433 -5.62 -48.40 -6.51
CA THR A 433 -6.10 -47.70 -5.32
C THR A 433 -4.90 -47.18 -4.50
N PRO A 434 -4.94 -45.97 -3.91
CA PRO A 434 -3.88 -45.52 -3.02
C PRO A 434 -3.87 -46.33 -1.71
N ALA A 435 -2.67 -46.67 -1.23
CA ALA A 435 -2.44 -47.37 0.05
C ALA A 435 -2.90 -46.52 1.26
N PRO A 436 -3.35 -47.14 2.37
CA PRO A 436 -3.80 -46.42 3.55
C PRO A 436 -2.64 -45.70 4.27
N ALA A 437 -2.91 -44.50 4.78
CA ALA A 437 -1.98 -43.73 5.62
C ALA A 437 -1.56 -44.56 6.85
N GLN A 438 -0.25 -44.63 7.12
CA GLN A 438 0.31 -45.41 8.23
C GLN A 438 0.03 -44.73 9.58
N THR A 439 -1.02 -45.17 10.27
CA THR A 439 -1.29 -44.78 11.66
C THR A 439 -0.32 -45.49 12.60
N THR A 440 0.52 -44.74 13.32
CA THR A 440 1.47 -45.30 14.30
C THR A 440 1.00 -45.01 15.72
N THR A 441 0.78 -46.05 16.52
CA THR A 441 0.46 -45.92 17.96
C THR A 441 1.73 -45.63 18.74
N VAL A 442 1.70 -44.60 19.59
CA VAL A 442 2.84 -44.15 20.40
C VAL A 442 2.41 -43.92 21.85
N THR A 443 3.32 -44.23 22.78
CA THR A 443 3.22 -43.84 24.19
C THR A 443 4.38 -42.92 24.50
N LEU A 444 4.09 -41.70 24.94
CA LEU A 444 5.06 -40.64 25.19
C LEU A 444 4.90 -40.12 26.62
N THR A 445 6.01 -39.86 27.29
CA THR A 445 6.04 -39.20 28.60
C THR A 445 6.72 -37.86 28.47
N GLY A 446 6.14 -36.82 29.07
CA GLY A 446 6.58 -35.45 28.89
C GLY A 446 5.85 -34.46 29.79
N PHE A 447 5.92 -33.18 29.42
CA PHE A 447 5.24 -32.08 30.11
C PHE A 447 4.11 -31.53 29.24
N ILE A 448 2.99 -31.17 29.85
CA ILE A 448 1.97 -30.35 29.18
C ILE A 448 2.48 -28.92 29.07
N GLN A 449 2.37 -28.35 27.89
CA GLN A 449 2.73 -26.96 27.61
C GLN A 449 2.06 -26.47 26.32
N ASP A 450 2.12 -25.17 26.05
CA ASP A 450 1.74 -24.62 24.75
C ASP A 450 2.96 -24.47 23.81
N GLU A 451 2.70 -24.14 22.55
CA GLU A 451 3.76 -23.95 21.55
C GLU A 451 4.66 -22.75 21.89
N ASP A 452 4.08 -21.68 22.44
CA ASP A 452 4.80 -20.43 22.74
C ASP A 452 5.87 -20.67 23.82
N CYS A 453 5.54 -21.43 24.86
CA CYS A 453 6.51 -21.87 25.86
C CYS A 453 7.54 -22.85 25.27
N PHE A 454 7.14 -23.73 24.34
CA PHE A 454 8.08 -24.64 23.68
C PHE A 454 9.19 -23.91 22.95
N VAL A 455 8.85 -22.93 22.12
CA VAL A 455 9.84 -22.19 21.31
C VAL A 455 10.73 -21.28 22.16
N GLN A 456 10.25 -20.88 23.34
CA GLN A 456 11.03 -20.15 24.32
C GLN A 456 12.07 -21.04 25.02
N TYR A 457 11.70 -22.24 25.46
CA TYR A 457 12.57 -23.11 26.25
C TYR A 457 13.39 -24.11 25.43
N VAL A 458 12.97 -24.41 24.21
CA VAL A 458 13.64 -25.36 23.31
C VAL A 458 13.94 -24.69 21.98
N ASP A 459 15.15 -24.87 21.48
CA ASP A 459 15.49 -24.51 20.11
C ASP A 459 14.73 -25.43 19.15
N SER A 460 13.79 -24.89 18.41
CA SER A 460 12.86 -25.69 17.62
C SER A 460 13.53 -26.39 16.42
N ASP A 461 14.70 -25.93 15.96
CA ASP A 461 15.45 -26.54 14.84
C ASP A 461 16.33 -27.70 15.30
N THR A 462 16.99 -27.53 16.45
CA THR A 462 17.93 -28.51 16.99
C THR A 462 17.30 -29.45 18.03
N GLY A 463 16.15 -29.08 18.58
CA GLY A 463 15.47 -29.78 19.68
C GLY A 463 16.23 -29.71 21.01
N LYS A 464 17.24 -28.85 21.13
CA LYS A 464 18.03 -28.72 22.36
C LYS A 464 17.37 -27.73 23.32
N ALA A 465 17.32 -28.09 24.60
CA ALA A 465 16.82 -27.21 25.64
C ALA A 465 17.75 -25.99 25.82
N LYS A 466 17.16 -24.79 25.77
CA LYS A 466 17.77 -23.52 26.21
C LYS A 466 17.61 -23.37 27.73
N GLN A 467 16.49 -23.85 28.27
CA GLN A 467 16.12 -23.91 29.68
C GLN A 467 15.26 -25.17 29.91
N ASP A 468 14.91 -25.49 31.17
CA ASP A 468 14.06 -26.65 31.47
C ASP A 468 12.65 -26.46 30.86
N PRO A 469 12.23 -27.27 29.87
CA PRO A 469 10.94 -27.12 29.22
C PRO A 469 9.76 -27.48 30.12
N GLY A 470 9.99 -28.13 31.27
CA GLY A 470 8.91 -28.43 32.22
C GLY A 470 8.58 -27.28 33.17
N ASN A 471 9.31 -26.16 33.13
CA ASN A 471 9.20 -25.08 34.11
C ASN A 471 8.00 -24.13 33.89
N ASP A 472 6.99 -24.59 33.14
CA ASP A 472 5.72 -23.88 32.95
C ASP A 472 4.85 -24.00 34.20
N THR A 473 4.33 -22.86 34.65
CA THR A 473 3.46 -22.80 35.83
C THR A 473 2.02 -23.11 35.45
N LYS A 474 1.27 -23.73 36.37
CA LYS A 474 -0.18 -23.94 36.28
C LYS A 474 -0.92 -22.62 36.04
N ASP A 475 -0.49 -21.55 36.70
CA ASP A 475 -1.07 -20.23 36.52
C ASP A 475 -0.90 -19.70 35.09
N CYS A 476 0.24 -19.96 34.44
CA CYS A 476 0.46 -19.62 33.04
C CYS A 476 -0.39 -20.50 32.12
N LEU A 477 -0.35 -21.82 32.33
CA LEU A 477 -1.06 -22.78 31.49
C LEU A 477 -2.58 -22.65 31.59
N SER A 478 -3.12 -22.17 32.71
CA SER A 478 -4.55 -21.88 32.88
C SER A 478 -5.00 -20.53 32.30
N MET A 479 -4.08 -19.73 31.76
CA MET A 479 -4.44 -18.48 31.08
C MET A 479 -5.22 -18.77 29.79
N GLN A 480 -6.21 -17.93 29.49
CA GLN A 480 -6.97 -18.00 28.24
C GLN A 480 -6.08 -17.88 27.00
N ALA A 481 -4.95 -17.18 27.11
CA ALA A 481 -3.97 -17.07 26.03
C ALA A 481 -3.35 -18.43 25.67
N CYS A 482 -2.97 -19.24 26.67
CA CYS A 482 -2.41 -20.59 26.48
C CYS A 482 -3.45 -21.58 25.93
N ALA A 483 -4.71 -21.44 26.38
CA ALA A 483 -5.80 -22.25 25.80
C ALA A 483 -6.11 -21.91 24.34
N ASN A 484 -5.88 -20.64 23.95
CA ASN A 484 -6.11 -20.14 22.60
C ASN A 484 -4.93 -20.42 21.64
N SER A 485 -3.69 -20.54 22.15
CA SER A 485 -2.53 -21.05 21.40
C SER A 485 -2.58 -22.56 21.23
N GLY A 486 -3.28 -23.24 22.15
CA GLY A 486 -3.55 -24.67 22.09
C GLY A 486 -2.51 -25.47 22.85
N TYR A 487 -2.98 -26.45 23.61
CA TYR A 487 -2.15 -27.33 24.40
C TYR A 487 -1.50 -28.42 23.55
N GLY A 488 -0.30 -28.78 23.95
CA GLY A 488 0.39 -29.95 23.49
C GLY A 488 1.21 -30.57 24.60
N MET A 489 2.15 -31.41 24.20
CA MET A 489 3.14 -31.98 25.09
C MET A 489 4.54 -31.88 24.50
N THR A 490 5.52 -31.70 25.36
CA THR A 490 6.92 -31.85 25.02
C THR A 490 7.44 -33.17 25.54
N ALA A 491 7.87 -34.04 24.62
CA ALA A 491 8.44 -35.34 24.94
C ALA A 491 9.97 -35.33 24.76
N LEU A 492 10.67 -35.97 25.70
CA LEU A 492 12.11 -36.22 25.61
C LEU A 492 12.38 -37.43 24.73
N ARG A 493 13.27 -37.29 23.75
CA ARG A 493 13.71 -38.38 22.87
C ARG A 493 14.97 -39.05 23.42
N SER A 494 15.21 -40.28 22.96
CA SER A 494 16.38 -41.09 23.35
C SER A 494 17.74 -40.46 23.04
N ASN A 495 17.80 -39.52 22.11
CA ASN A 495 18.99 -38.74 21.75
C ASN A 495 19.19 -37.47 22.61
N GLY A 496 18.38 -37.28 23.67
CA GLY A 496 18.45 -36.13 24.56
C GLY A 496 17.83 -34.84 24.01
N THR A 497 17.10 -34.89 22.89
CA THR A 497 16.39 -33.73 22.34
C THR A 497 14.89 -33.76 22.65
N TYR A 498 14.30 -32.58 22.75
CA TYR A 498 12.88 -32.39 23.02
C TYR A 498 12.10 -32.20 21.72
N LYS A 499 10.89 -32.74 21.67
CA LYS A 499 9.96 -32.52 20.56
C LYS A 499 8.56 -32.25 21.07
N PHE A 500 7.93 -31.24 20.48
CA PHE A 500 6.57 -30.85 20.75
C PHE A 500 5.56 -31.58 19.86
N TYR A 501 4.42 -31.94 20.43
CA TYR A 501 3.28 -32.57 19.78
C TYR A 501 1.99 -31.87 20.20
N TYR A 502 1.16 -31.47 19.24
CA TYR A 502 -0.14 -30.88 19.52
C TYR A 502 -1.17 -31.94 19.91
N PHE A 503 -2.03 -31.61 20.88
CA PHE A 503 -3.22 -32.41 21.13
C PHE A 503 -4.30 -32.18 20.06
N ASP A 504 -5.04 -33.23 19.73
CA ASP A 504 -6.12 -33.18 18.76
C ASP A 504 -7.36 -32.39 19.25
N GLY A 505 -8.20 -32.01 18.28
CA GLY A 505 -9.41 -31.20 18.49
C GLY A 505 -9.21 -29.70 18.25
N LYS A 506 -10.24 -28.89 18.45
CA LYS A 506 -10.18 -27.42 18.23
C LYS A 506 -9.63 -26.71 19.46
N PHE A 507 -8.88 -25.63 19.25
CA PHE A 507 -8.43 -24.75 20.33
C PHE A 507 -9.59 -24.07 21.03
N ALA A 508 -9.33 -23.56 22.24
CA ALA A 508 -10.30 -22.73 22.93
C ALA A 508 -10.54 -21.43 22.16
N THR A 509 -11.72 -20.84 22.35
CA THR A 509 -12.09 -19.59 21.69
C THR A 509 -12.85 -18.66 22.63
N GLY A 510 -12.69 -17.35 22.46
CA GLY A 510 -13.35 -16.33 23.27
C GLY A 510 -12.43 -15.68 24.31
N LYS A 511 -12.95 -14.62 24.94
CA LYS A 511 -12.29 -13.87 26.04
C LYS A 511 -13.31 -13.62 27.16
N GLY A 512 -12.89 -13.71 28.42
CA GLY A 512 -13.77 -13.44 29.58
C GLY A 512 -14.93 -14.44 29.71
N GLU A 513 -16.15 -13.94 29.92
CA GLU A 513 -17.38 -14.75 30.14
C GLU A 513 -17.85 -15.55 28.91
N SER A 514 -17.30 -15.27 27.72
CA SER A 514 -17.58 -16.00 26.47
C SER A 514 -16.51 -17.04 26.13
N PHE A 515 -15.72 -17.49 27.12
CA PHE A 515 -14.68 -18.50 26.92
C PHE A 515 -15.30 -19.87 26.68
N ILE A 516 -15.04 -20.43 25.51
CA ILE A 516 -15.42 -21.78 25.12
C ILE A 516 -14.15 -22.62 25.18
N PRO A 517 -14.05 -23.59 26.12
CA PRO A 517 -12.91 -24.50 26.17
C PRO A 517 -12.81 -25.26 24.83
N GLY A 518 -11.59 -25.69 24.49
CA GLY A 518 -11.34 -26.43 23.25
C GLY A 518 -12.19 -27.70 23.14
N THR A 519 -12.02 -28.45 22.05
CA THR A 519 -12.71 -29.74 21.85
C THR A 519 -11.69 -30.88 21.78
N GLY A 520 -12.12 -32.12 21.98
CA GLY A 520 -11.22 -33.28 21.97
C GLY A 520 -10.20 -33.21 23.11
N THR A 521 -8.97 -33.63 22.84
CA THR A 521 -7.90 -33.67 23.85
C THR A 521 -7.47 -32.29 24.33
N GLN A 522 -7.69 -31.23 23.54
CA GLN A 522 -7.53 -29.84 24.01
C GLN A 522 -8.41 -29.53 25.24
N ALA A 523 -9.63 -30.06 25.28
CA ALA A 523 -10.55 -29.89 26.42
C ALA A 523 -10.08 -30.68 27.64
N LEU A 524 -9.62 -31.91 27.43
CA LEU A 524 -9.10 -32.79 28.48
C LEU A 524 -7.84 -32.22 29.13
N ALA A 525 -6.94 -31.64 28.32
CA ALA A 525 -5.75 -30.96 28.82
C ALA A 525 -6.13 -29.74 29.68
N TRP A 526 -7.09 -28.91 29.24
CA TRP A 526 -7.60 -27.77 30.00
C TRP A 526 -8.17 -28.21 31.37
N GLU A 527 -8.95 -29.28 31.39
CA GLU A 527 -9.52 -29.82 32.63
C GLU A 527 -8.44 -30.37 33.57
N LEU A 528 -7.46 -31.09 33.04
CA LEU A 528 -6.32 -31.63 33.81
C LEU A 528 -5.48 -30.51 34.44
N ILE A 529 -5.13 -29.47 33.67
CA ILE A 529 -4.38 -28.31 34.17
C ILE A 529 -5.13 -27.62 35.31
N ASN A 530 -6.45 -27.48 35.21
CA ASN A 530 -7.23 -26.82 36.26
C ASN A 530 -7.37 -27.68 37.53
N ASN A 531 -7.39 -29.01 37.39
CA ASN A 531 -7.61 -29.94 38.49
C ASN A 531 -6.32 -30.47 39.16
N THR A 532 -5.14 -30.29 38.57
CA THR A 532 -3.88 -30.74 39.17
C THR A 532 -3.50 -29.94 40.43
N ASN A 533 -2.80 -30.59 41.38
CA ASN A 533 -2.17 -29.95 42.54
C ASN A 533 -0.73 -29.49 42.27
N LYS A 534 -0.13 -29.87 41.13
CA LYS A 534 1.21 -29.43 40.74
C LYS A 534 1.18 -27.96 40.33
N GLN A 535 2.20 -27.22 40.75
CA GLN A 535 2.38 -25.82 40.39
C GLN A 535 3.24 -25.67 39.14
N ASP A 536 4.29 -26.46 39.02
CA ASP A 536 5.18 -26.52 37.85
C ASP A 536 5.35 -27.98 37.40
N HIS A 537 5.90 -28.20 36.20
CA HIS A 537 6.22 -29.54 35.66
C HIS A 537 5.01 -30.49 35.67
N ILE A 538 3.90 -30.07 35.03
CA ILE A 538 2.72 -30.91 34.84
C ILE A 538 3.07 -32.09 33.91
N THR A 539 3.62 -33.13 34.51
CA THR A 539 4.11 -34.33 33.83
C THR A 539 2.97 -35.25 33.48
N VAL A 540 2.93 -35.67 32.22
CA VAL A 540 1.90 -36.55 31.68
C VAL A 540 2.48 -37.70 30.89
N THR A 541 1.75 -38.81 30.89
CA THR A 541 1.94 -39.93 29.98
C THR A 541 0.75 -40.00 29.03
N VAL A 542 1.05 -39.94 27.74
CA VAL A 542 0.07 -39.87 26.66
C VAL A 542 0.20 -41.09 25.78
N THR A 543 -0.88 -41.85 25.62
CA THR A 543 -0.98 -42.93 24.63
C THR A 543 -1.95 -42.52 23.54
N GLY A 544 -1.51 -42.57 22.28
CA GLY A 544 -2.31 -42.10 21.15
C GLY A 544 -1.76 -42.53 19.81
N THR A 545 -2.34 -41.98 18.75
CA THR A 545 -1.96 -42.28 17.37
C THR A 545 -1.45 -41.04 16.64
N LEU A 546 -0.43 -41.22 15.81
CA LEU A 546 0.10 -40.20 14.91
C LEU A 546 -0.34 -40.56 13.47
N ASN A 547 -1.15 -39.70 12.85
CA ASN A 547 -1.66 -39.89 11.49
C ASN A 547 -0.89 -39.07 10.43
N GLY A 548 0.18 -38.39 10.83
CA GLY A 548 0.98 -37.51 9.96
C GLY A 548 0.43 -36.07 9.84
N ASP A 549 -0.72 -35.79 10.43
CA ASP A 549 -1.29 -34.44 10.51
C ASP A 549 -0.38 -33.52 11.32
N THR A 550 -0.22 -32.29 10.85
CA THR A 550 0.53 -31.24 11.54
C THR A 550 -0.31 -29.97 11.72
N ARG A 551 0.05 -29.16 12.71
CA ARG A 551 -0.62 -27.91 13.07
C ARG A 551 0.43 -26.88 13.49
N THR A 552 0.06 -25.61 13.36
CA THR A 552 0.85 -24.46 13.80
C THR A 552 -0.01 -23.55 14.68
N ASN A 553 0.60 -22.74 15.53
CA ASN A 553 -0.10 -21.80 16.41
C ASN A 553 -0.96 -20.81 15.59
N THR A 554 -2.21 -20.61 16.02
CA THR A 554 -3.17 -19.70 15.39
C THR A 554 -3.44 -18.44 16.19
N ASN A 555 -2.75 -18.25 17.32
CA ASN A 555 -3.00 -17.17 18.26
C ASN A 555 -2.39 -15.83 17.80
N ILE A 556 -3.10 -14.74 18.07
CA ILE A 556 -2.98 -13.42 17.43
C ILE A 556 -2.33 -12.39 18.38
N ASP A 557 -2.07 -12.77 19.64
CA ASP A 557 -1.75 -11.83 20.72
C ASP A 557 -0.26 -11.76 21.13
N PHE A 558 0.65 -12.57 20.56
CA PHE A 558 2.10 -12.52 20.87
C PHE A 558 2.97 -12.23 19.62
N PRO A 559 4.10 -11.52 19.77
CA PRO A 559 4.88 -10.96 18.66
C PRO A 559 5.43 -12.04 17.72
N ALA A 560 5.01 -11.97 16.46
CA ALA A 560 5.39 -12.85 15.35
C ALA A 560 6.86 -12.69 14.94
N ASN A 561 7.75 -13.36 15.66
CA ASN A 561 9.13 -13.63 15.25
C ASN A 561 9.44 -15.13 15.23
N VAL A 562 8.42 -15.97 15.05
CA VAL A 562 8.58 -17.41 14.96
C VAL A 562 8.20 -17.82 13.54
N ASP A 563 9.17 -18.33 12.78
CA ASP A 563 8.95 -18.99 11.50
C ASP A 563 7.76 -19.96 11.60
N GLU A 564 6.84 -19.95 10.62
CA GLU A 564 5.64 -20.81 10.61
C GLU A 564 6.04 -22.29 10.70
N LYS A 565 6.08 -22.84 11.92
CA LYS A 565 6.57 -24.18 12.20
C LYS A 565 5.41 -25.13 12.46
N TYR A 566 5.47 -26.28 11.80
CA TYR A 566 4.41 -27.28 11.82
C TYR A 566 4.78 -28.41 12.78
N TYR A 567 3.95 -28.63 13.79
CA TYR A 567 4.13 -29.67 14.79
C TYR A 567 3.12 -30.80 14.59
N PRO A 568 3.53 -32.08 14.77
CA PRO A 568 2.64 -33.22 14.62
C PRO A 568 1.51 -33.21 15.64
N ILE A 569 0.32 -33.64 15.21
CA ILE A 569 -0.84 -33.83 16.08
C ILE A 569 -0.87 -35.27 16.59
N ILE A 570 -1.04 -35.45 17.90
CA ILE A 570 -1.32 -36.74 18.53
C ILE A 570 -2.82 -36.83 18.83
N THR A 571 -3.48 -37.83 18.26
CA THR A 571 -4.85 -38.18 18.63
C THR A 571 -4.80 -39.07 19.86
N VAL A 572 -5.15 -38.49 21.02
CA VAL A 572 -4.93 -39.14 22.31
C VAL A 572 -6.05 -40.12 22.63
N SER A 573 -5.67 -41.34 22.98
CA SER A 573 -6.58 -42.37 23.47
C SER A 573 -6.59 -42.43 24.99
N GLN A 574 -5.46 -42.13 25.63
CA GLN A 574 -5.33 -42.03 27.09
C GLN A 574 -4.36 -40.92 27.48
N LEU A 575 -4.76 -40.09 28.45
CA LEU A 575 -3.97 -39.01 29.03
C LEU A 575 -3.95 -39.20 30.55
N TYR A 576 -2.78 -39.44 31.12
CA TYR A 576 -2.60 -39.60 32.57
C TYR A 576 -1.61 -38.57 33.10
N GLU A 577 -1.97 -37.89 34.17
CA GLU A 577 -1.02 -37.13 34.98
C GLU A 577 -0.20 -38.09 35.84
N ASN A 578 1.12 -37.94 35.82
CA ASN A 578 2.06 -38.83 36.52
C ASN A 578 2.22 -38.50 38.00
#